data_AF-A0A2C1KUC1-F1
#
_entry.id   AF-A0A2C1KUC1-F1
#
_cell.length_a   1.000
_cell.length_b   1.000
_cell.length_c   1.000
_cell.angle_alpha   90.00
_cell.angle_beta   90.00
_cell.angle_gamma   90.00
#
_symmetry.space_group_name_H-M   'P 1'
#
loop_
_entity.id
_entity.type
_entity.pdbx_description
1 polymer ?
#
loop_
_entity_poly.entity_id
_entity_poly.type
_entity_poly.pdbx_seq_one_letter_code
_entity_poly.pdbx_strand_id
1 'polypeptide(L)' 'MQKNARGYVQDSCSALETAKSSLQNALNTVEQDSNRERIQSSLQSVEAALQQCGQTADILEQA' A
#
# COMPACT_ATOMS: atom_id res chain seq x y z
N MET A 1 -4.48 -17.43 -19.27
CA MET A 1 -3.27 -17.69 -18.47
C MET A 1 -3.59 -17.35 -17.03
N GLN A 2 -3.33 -18.27 -16.09
CA GLN A 2 -3.54 -18.02 -14.66
C GLN A 2 -2.42 -17.10 -14.15
N LYS A 3 -2.74 -16.14 -13.28
CA LYS A 3 -1.71 -15.30 -12.65
C LYS A 3 -0.78 -16.20 -11.83
N ASN A 4 0.52 -15.96 -11.94
CA ASN A 4 1.53 -16.60 -11.08
C ASN A 4 1.70 -15.79 -9.78
N ALA A 5 2.50 -16.30 -8.85
CA ALA A 5 2.76 -15.64 -7.57
C ALA A 5 3.22 -14.18 -7.75
N ARG A 6 4.12 -13.93 -8.71
CA ARG A 6 4.58 -12.58 -9.07
C ARG A 6 3.41 -11.66 -9.47
N GLY A 7 2.52 -12.13 -10.33
CA GLY A 7 1.34 -11.37 -10.76
C GLY A 7 0.43 -10.99 -9.61
N TYR A 8 0.19 -11.90 -8.66
CA TYR A 8 -0.62 -11.60 -7.47
C TYR A 8 0.07 -10.61 -6.51
N VAL A 9 1.40 -10.68 -6.39
CA VAL A 9 2.16 -9.72 -5.58
C VAL A 9 2.14 -8.34 -6.26
N GLN A 10 2.33 -8.26 -7.58
CA GLN A 10 2.24 -7.00 -8.32
C GLN A 10 0.85 -6.35 -8.22
N ASP A 11 -0.22 -7.14 -8.30
CA ASP A 11 -1.58 -6.64 -8.05
C ASP A 11 -1.72 -6.06 -6.64
N SER A 12 -1.18 -6.76 -5.65
CA SER A 12 -1.21 -6.34 -4.25
C SER A 12 -0.47 -5.02 -4.06
N CYS A 13 0.70 -4.86 -4.67
CA CYS A 13 1.47 -3.62 -4.58
C CYS A 13 0.71 -2.45 -5.24
N SER A 14 0.07 -2.70 -6.39
CA SER A 14 -0.76 -1.69 -7.07
C SER A 14 -1.98 -1.26 -6.24
N ALA A 15 -2.63 -2.22 -5.56
CA ALA A 15 -3.73 -1.93 -4.65
C ALA A 15 -3.26 -1.12 -3.43
N LEU A 16 -2.09 -1.42 -2.88
CA LEU A 16 -1.49 -0.69 -1.77
C LEU A 16 -1.11 0.76 -2.17
N GLU A 17 -0.59 0.98 -3.38
CA GLU A 17 -0.36 2.36 -3.88
C GLU A 17 -1.67 3.15 -4.01
N THR A 18 -2.74 2.51 -4.49
CA THR A 18 -4.07 3.14 -4.57
C THR A 18 -4.60 3.49 -3.18
N ALA A 19 -4.45 2.58 -2.21
CA ALA A 19 -4.82 2.83 -0.83
C ALA A 19 -4.00 3.97 -0.20
N LYS A 20 -2.69 4.00 -0.46
CA LYS A 20 -1.78 5.08 -0.03
C LYS A 20 -2.26 6.43 -0.53
N SER A 21 -2.51 6.56 -1.83
CA SER A 21 -3.01 7.80 -2.45
C SER A 21 -4.35 8.24 -1.85
N SER A 22 -5.26 7.29 -1.63
CA SER A 22 -6.56 7.56 -1.00
C SER A 22 -6.41 8.08 0.43
N LEU A 23 -5.51 7.51 1.23
CA LEU A 23 -5.22 7.95 2.60
C LEU A 23 -4.55 9.33 2.62
N GLN A 24 -3.64 9.61 1.69
CA GLN A 24 -3.03 10.93 1.53
C GLN A 24 -4.08 11.99 1.19
N ASN A 25 -5.03 11.68 0.30
CA ASN A 25 -6.15 12.57 0.00
C ASN A 25 -7.06 12.77 1.22
N ALA A 26 -7.34 11.71 1.99
CA ALA A 26 -8.12 11.81 3.21
C ALA A 26 -7.47 12.74 4.26
N LEU A 27 -6.12 12.76 4.38
CA LEU A 27 -5.40 13.70 5.25
C LEU A 27 -5.60 15.16 4.85
N ASN A 28 -5.83 15.43 3.57
CA ASN A 28 -6.05 16.79 3.08
C ASN A 28 -7.49 17.27 3.34
N THR A 29 -8.44 16.35 3.53
CA THR A 29 -9.86 16.67 3.73
C THR A 29 -10.33 16.52 5.17
N VAL A 30 -9.52 15.93 6.06
CA VAL A 30 -9.92 15.66 7.44
C VAL A 30 -9.84 16.93 8.30
N GLU A 31 -10.97 17.26 8.94
CA GLU A 31 -11.11 18.47 9.76
C GLU A 31 -10.78 18.22 11.25
N GLN A 32 -10.87 16.97 11.72
CA GLN A 32 -10.60 16.61 13.12
C GLN A 32 -9.20 16.01 13.29
N ASP A 33 -8.41 16.56 14.21
CA ASP A 33 -7.03 16.12 14.48
C ASP A 33 -6.94 14.65 14.93
N SER A 34 -7.88 14.18 15.74
CA SER A 34 -7.92 12.76 16.16
C SER A 34 -8.16 11.80 14.99
N ASN A 35 -8.90 12.22 13.96
CA ASN A 35 -9.07 11.45 12.73
C ASN A 35 -7.82 11.55 11.85
N ARG A 36 -7.15 12.71 11.83
CA ARG A 36 -5.86 12.89 11.15
C ARG A 36 -4.81 11.90 11.66
N GLU A 37 -4.65 11.77 12.97
CA GLU A 37 -3.72 10.79 13.58
C GLU A 37 -4.04 9.35 13.17
N ARG A 38 -5.33 8.97 13.18
CA ARG A 38 -5.78 7.63 12.76
C ARG A 38 -5.48 7.35 11.28
N ILE A 39 -5.70 8.35 10.41
CA ILE A 39 -5.39 8.24 8.99
C ILE A 39 -3.87 8.17 8.78
N GLN A 40 -3.07 8.95 9.50
CA GLN A 40 -1.60 8.87 9.45
C GLN A 40 -1.09 7.50 9.87
N SER A 41 -1.63 6.91 10.94
CA SER A 41 -1.28 5.56 11.38
C SER A 41 -1.63 4.50 10.33
N SER A 42 -2.80 4.65 9.69
CA SER A 42 -3.21 3.80 8.57
C SER A 42 -2.28 3.94 7.38
N LEU A 43 -1.87 5.17 7.05
CA LEU A 43 -0.94 5.47 5.96
C LEU A 43 0.42 4.83 6.20
N GLN A 44 0.98 4.95 7.40
CA GLN A 44 2.25 4.32 7.78
C GLN A 44 2.19 2.79 7.62
N SER A 45 1.07 2.17 8.01
CA SER A 45 0.87 0.73 7.88
C SER A 45 0.84 0.30 6.41
N VAL A 46 0.17 1.07 5.55
CA VAL A 46 0.13 0.82 4.10
C VAL A 46 1.51 1.00 3.46
N GLU A 47 2.27 2.02 3.87
CA GLU A 47 3.63 2.23 3.37
C GLU A 47 4.57 1.07 3.74
N ALA A 48 4.50 0.58 4.97
CA ALA A 48 5.26 -0.59 5.40
C ALA A 48 4.87 -1.85 4.61
N ALA A 49 3.57 -2.08 4.41
CA ALA A 49 3.09 -3.19 3.59
C ALA A 49 3.54 -3.08 2.13
N LEU A 50 3.54 -1.86 1.56
CA LEU A 50 3.99 -1.61 0.19
C LEU A 50 5.48 -1.95 0.03
N GLN A 51 6.32 -1.57 1.01
CA GLN A 51 7.74 -1.93 0.99
C GLN A 51 7.96 -3.45 1.03
N GLN A 52 7.24 -4.17 1.90
CA GLN A 52 7.33 -5.63 1.97
C GLN A 52 6.83 -6.30 0.69
N CYS A 53 5.77 -5.77 0.09
CA CYS A 53 5.24 -6.23 -1.19
C CYS A 53 6.28 -6.06 -2.31
N GLY A 54 6.94 -4.90 -2.39
CA GLY A 54 8.02 -4.64 -3.35
C GLY A 54 9.18 -5.62 -3.19
N GLN A 55 9.67 -5.81 -1.97
CA GLN A 55 10.73 -6.79 -1.69
C GLN A 55 10.33 -8.21 -2.12
N THR A 56 9.08 -8.61 -1.89
CA THR A 56 8.57 -9.92 -2.31
C THR A 56 8.52 -10.01 -3.84
N ALA A 57 8.10 -8.95 -4.53
CA ALA A 57 8.09 -8.91 -5.98
C ALA A 57 9.51 -9.05 -6.57
N ASP A 58 10.49 -8.37 -5.98
CA ASP A 58 11.89 -8.41 -6.40
C ASP A 58 12.50 -9.81 -6.22
N ILE A 59 12.20 -10.49 -5.10
CA ILE A 59 12.64 -11.87 -4.85
C ILE A 59 12.03 -12.83 -5.89
N LEU A 60 10.73 -12.67 -6.19
CA LEU A 60 10.04 -13.51 -7.17
C LEU A 60 10.43 -13.23 -8.62
N GLU A 61 11.03 -12.08 -8.91
CA GLU A 61 11.60 -11.78 -10.23
C GLU A 61 12.98 -12.44 -10.44
N GLN A 62 13.71 -12.68 -9.35
CA GLN A 62 15.03 -13.32 -9.38
C GLN A 62 14.98 -14.85 -9.32
N ALA A 63 13.82 -15.43 -8.98
CA ALA A 63 13.57 -16.87 -8.86
C ALA A 63 13.07 -17.50 -10.17
#